data_AF-A0A7X2S535-F1
#
_entry.id   AF-A0A7X2S535-F1
#
_cell.length_a   1.000
_cell.length_b   1.000
_cell.length_c   1.000
_cell.angle_alpha   90.00
_cell.angle_beta   90.00
_cell.angle_gamma   90.00
#
_symmetry.space_group_name_H-M   'P 1'
#
loop_
_entity.id
_entity.type
_entity.pdbx_description
1 polymer ?
#
loop_
_entity_poly.entity_id
_entity_poly.type
_entity_poly.pdbx_seq_one_letter_code
_entity_poly.pdbx_strand_id
1 'polypeptide(L)' 'MSELFSTPYFQQNFRQHIDMNQGKMTKTDAMNSYYRSVVSTLVQDQLTKNAVVLKRIQNLDEAYNTVKAEQK' A
#
# COMPACT_ATOMS: atom_id res chain seq x y z
N MET A 1 -5.71 15.93 7.22
CA MET A 1 -6.30 15.08 6.15
C MET A 1 -5.16 14.60 5.28
N SER A 2 -4.88 13.30 5.26
CA SER A 2 -3.87 12.71 4.38
C SER A 2 -4.39 12.77 2.94
N GLU A 3 -3.58 13.24 1.99
CA GLU A 3 -3.96 13.22 0.57
C GLU A 3 -4.17 11.78 0.10
N LEU A 4 -5.25 11.53 -0.65
CA LEU A 4 -5.56 10.19 -1.16
C LEU A 4 -4.43 9.68 -2.05
N PHE A 5 -4.03 8.42 -1.85
CA PHE A 5 -2.94 7.76 -2.59
C PHE A 5 -1.56 8.42 -2.43
N SER A 6 -1.36 9.20 -1.38
CA SER A 6 -0.03 9.66 -0.95
C SER A 6 0.70 8.57 -0.16
N THR A 7 2.02 8.70 -0.04
CA THR A 7 2.85 7.81 0.79
C THR A 7 2.32 7.67 2.22
N PRO A 8 2.01 8.75 2.98
CA PRO A 8 1.47 8.62 4.34
C PRO A 8 0.08 7.96 4.39
N TYR A 9 -0.75 8.15 3.35
CA TYR A 9 -2.02 7.44 3.24
C TYR A 9 -1.82 5.92 3.14
N PHE A 10 -0.89 5.47 2.30
CA PHE A 10 -0.60 4.04 2.17
C PHE A 10 0.07 3.48 3.42
N GLN A 11 0.99 4.20 4.07
CA GLN A 11 1.61 3.77 5.32
C GLN A 11 0.57 3.50 6.41
N GLN A 12 -0.40 4.41 6.58
CA GLN A 12 -1.48 4.24 7.55
C GLN A 12 -2.32 3.00 7.23
N ASN A 13 -2.69 2.80 5.97
CA ASN A 13 -3.46 1.63 5.55
C ASN A 13 -2.69 0.32 5.71
N PHE A 14 -1.38 0.30 5.42
CA PHE A 14 -0.54 -0.87 5.68
C PHE A 14 -0.56 -1.23 7.16
N ARG A 15 -0.35 -0.26 8.05
CA ARG A 15 -0.38 -0.50 9.51
C ARG A 15 -1.74 -1.05 9.95
N GLN A 16 -2.84 -0.46 9.49
CA GLN A 16 -4.19 -0.96 9.79
C GLN A 16 -4.41 -2.39 9.26
N HIS A 17 -4.00 -2.67 8.02
CA HIS A 17 -4.16 -4.00 7.43
C HIS A 17 -3.32 -5.06 8.15
N ILE A 18 -2.10 -4.70 8.59
CA ILE A 18 -1.26 -5.57 9.42
C ILE A 18 -1.98 -5.85 10.74
N ASP A 19 -2.45 -4.81 11.43
CA ASP A 19 -3.11 -4.93 12.74
C ASP A 19 -4.37 -5.79 12.67
N MET A 20 -5.20 -5.60 11.63
CA MET A 20 -6.41 -6.41 11.40
C MET A 20 -6.13 -7.89 11.11
N ASN A 21 -4.93 -8.20 10.61
CA ASN A 21 -4.51 -9.55 10.26
C ASN A 21 -3.50 -10.15 11.24
N GLN A 22 -3.21 -9.46 12.35
CA GLN A 22 -2.37 -9.98 13.42
C GLN A 22 -2.96 -11.31 13.92
N GLY A 23 -2.13 -12.37 13.88
CA GLY A 23 -2.51 -13.72 14.28
C GLY A 23 -3.03 -14.63 13.15
N LYS A 24 -3.33 -14.11 11.96
CA LYS A 24 -3.73 -14.93 10.79
C LYS A 24 -2.62 -15.13 9.76
N MET A 25 -1.71 -14.15 9.65
CA MET A 25 -0.64 -14.15 8.67
C MET A 25 0.57 -13.39 9.21
N THR A 26 1.74 -13.65 8.65
CA THR A 26 2.92 -12.86 8.99
C THR A 26 2.71 -11.42 8.50
N LYS A 27 3.37 -10.47 9.16
CA LYS A 27 3.30 -9.06 8.74
C LYS A 27 3.66 -8.89 7.26
N THR A 28 4.71 -9.55 6.80
CA THR A 28 5.16 -9.46 5.41
C THR A 28 4.09 -9.97 4.45
N ASP A 29 3.39 -11.05 4.80
CA ASP A 29 2.29 -11.58 3.98
C ASP A 29 1.08 -10.65 3.99
N ALA A 30 0.76 -10.03 5.13
CA ALA A 30 -0.28 -9.01 5.23
C ALA A 30 0.04 -7.78 4.37
N MET A 31 1.31 -7.36 4.33
CA MET A 31 1.74 -6.26 3.48
C MET A 31 1.72 -6.64 1.99
N ASN A 32 2.20 -7.84 1.64
CA ASN A 32 2.24 -8.32 0.26
C ASN A 32 0.84 -8.50 -0.33
N SER A 33 -0.09 -9.05 0.46
CA SER A 33 -1.50 -9.21 0.05
C SER A 33 -2.17 -7.88 -0.21
N TYR A 34 -2.00 -6.91 0.71
CA TYR A 34 -2.50 -5.55 0.53
C TYR A 34 -1.89 -4.87 -0.70
N TYR A 35 -0.56 -4.93 -0.85
CA TYR A 35 0.16 -4.36 -1.99
C TYR A 35 -0.38 -4.89 -3.31
N ARG A 36 -0.53 -6.22 -3.44
CA ARG A 36 -1.05 -6.85 -4.66
C ARG A 36 -2.48 -6.40 -4.95
N SER A 37 -3.34 -6.35 -3.92
CA SER A 37 -4.73 -5.91 -4.08
C SER A 37 -4.82 -4.47 -4.59
N VAL A 38 -4.08 -3.55 -3.97
CA VAL A 38 -4.08 -2.13 -4.36
C VAL A 38 -3.53 -1.93 -5.76
N VAL A 39 -2.41 -2.59 -6.11
CA VAL A 39 -1.86 -2.49 -7.48
C VAL A 39 -2.84 -3.02 -8.51
N SER A 40 -3.49 -4.16 -8.27
CA SER A 40 -4.52 -4.68 -9.18
C SER A 40 -5.66 -3.69 -9.39
N THR A 41 -6.14 -3.04 -8.32
CA THR A 41 -7.19 -2.01 -8.43
C THR A 41 -6.71 -0.78 -9.20
N LEU A 42 -5.48 -0.30 -8.94
CA LEU A 42 -4.92 0.87 -9.62
C LEU A 42 -4.66 0.63 -11.11
N VAL A 43 -4.28 -0.59 -11.50
CA VAL A 43 -4.04 -0.96 -12.91
C VAL A 43 -5.34 -1.23 -13.66
N GLN A 44 -6.37 -1.75 -12.99
CA GLN A 44 -7.71 -1.94 -13.58
C GLN A 44 -8.46 -0.62 -13.78
N ASP A 45 -8.08 0.44 -13.07
CA ASP A 45 -8.65 1.78 -13.24
C ASP A 45 -8.28 2.36 -14.61
N GLN A 46 -9.18 2.19 -15.58
CA GLN A 46 -9.04 2.68 -16.96
C GLN A 46 -9.31 4.17 -17.12
N LEU A 47 -9.83 4.84 -16.08
CA LEU A 47 -10.21 6.26 -16.13
C LEU A 47 -9.03 7.17 -15.78
N THR A 48 -8.07 6.66 -15.00
CA THR A 48 -6.90 7.42 -14.56
C THR A 48 -5.76 7.34 -15.59
N LYS A 49 -5.13 8.48 -15.91
CA LYS A 49 -3.95 8.51 -16.80
C LYS A 49 -2.83 7.60 -16.26
N ASN A 50 -2.20 6.82 -17.14
CA ASN A 50 -1.09 5.91 -16.80
C ASN A 50 0.01 6.56 -15.95
N ALA A 51 0.37 7.81 -16.23
CA ALA A 51 1.37 8.56 -15.45
C ALA A 51 0.95 8.77 -13.98
N VAL A 52 -0.34 8.97 -13.72
CA VAL A 52 -0.88 9.12 -12.36
C VAL A 52 -0.93 7.76 -11.67
N VAL A 53 -1.33 6.70 -12.38
CA VAL A 53 -1.30 5.32 -11.86
C VAL A 53 0.12 4.93 -11.43
N LEU A 54 1.12 5.19 -12.27
CA LEU A 54 2.52 4.94 -11.95
C LEU A 54 2.99 5.72 -10.72
N LYS A 55 2.64 7.01 -10.61
CA LYS A 55 2.98 7.82 -9.43
C LYS A 55 2.34 7.27 -8.15
N ARG A 56 1.10 6.78 -8.21
CA ARG A 56 0.44 6.15 -7.06
C ARG A 56 1.11 4.83 -6.67
N ILE A 57 1.56 4.04 -7.65
CA ILE A 57 2.33 2.81 -7.39
C ILE A 57 3.69 3.13 -6.76
N GLN A 58 4.38 4.18 -7.22
CA GLN A 58 5.63 4.64 -6.59
C GLN A 58 5.41 5.03 -5.12
N ASN A 59 4.38 5.83 -4.84
CA ASN A 59 4.01 6.18 -3.46
C ASN A 59 3.69 4.93 -2.61
N LEU A 60 3.06 3.92 -3.20
CA LEU A 60 2.76 2.64 -2.53
C LEU A 60 4.04 1.86 -2.21
N ASP A 61 5.01 1.82 -3.13
CA ASP A 61 6.28 1.13 -2.93
C ASP A 61 7.15 1.80 -1.87
N GLU A 62 7.22 3.14 -1.87
CA GLU A 62 7.87 3.91 -0.81
C GLU A 62 7.24 3.63 0.57
N ALA A 63 5.91 3.62 0.63
CA ALA A 63 5.18 3.32 1.85
C ALA A 63 5.45 1.88 2.35
N TYR A 64 5.47 0.91 1.44
CA TYR A 64 5.79 -0.48 1.75
C TYR A 64 7.20 -0.60 2.35
N ASN A 65 8.20 -0.01 1.70
CA ASN A 65 9.59 -0.06 2.16
C ASN A 65 9.77 0.63 3.52
N THR A 66 9.08 1.76 3.73
CA THR A 66 9.10 2.47 5.02
C THR A 66 8.52 1.62 6.14
N VAL A 67 7.29 1.09 5.98
CA VAL A 67 6.62 0.27 7.01
C VAL A 67 7.37 -1.05 7.25
N LYS A 68 8.04 -1.59 6.24
CA LYS A 68 8.90 -2.76 6.38
C LYS A 68 10.14 -2.46 7.21
N ALA A 69 10.78 -1.29 6.99
CA ALA A 69 11.97 -0.86 7.72
C ALA A 69 11.66 -0.45 9.17
N GLU A 70 10.49 0.13 9.45
CA GLU A 70 10.05 0.54 10.80
C GLU A 70 9.91 -0.61 11.81
N GLN A 71 9.94 -1.86 11.36
CA GLN A 71 9.83 -3.02 12.25
C GLN A 71 11.01 -3.97 12.16
N LYS A 72 12.19 -3.44 11.82
CA LYS A 72 13.46 -4.02 12.25
C LYS A 72 13.76 -3.57 13.68
#